data_AF-A0A7C3UTW8-F1
#
_entry.id   AF-A0A7C3UTW8-F1
#
_cell.length_a   1.000
_cell.length_b   1.000
_cell.length_c   1.000
_cell.angle_alpha   90.00
_cell.angle_beta   90.00
_cell.angle_gamma   90.00
#
_symmetry.space_group_name_H-M   'P 1'
#
loop_
_entity.id
_entity.type
_entity.pdbx_description
1 polymer ?
#
loop_
_entity_poly.entity_id
_entity_poly.type
_entity_poly.pdbx_seq_one_letter_code
_entity_poly.pdbx_strand_id
1 'polypeptide(L)'
;MKRCQKEKVLFYQEGFLSEKERESFQNHLSSCSECQKELNELERFQALWKRAEEEIPEPHFLRLLSLFQKGVKKPNPERRGIWRLVLIPAGVLALVLFFLFRPKPEISLPVELSYYEIIENLPSEVGEEMEKELLEKLGEEIFNEISYEALLEDLDKKEKEVLIKGLLGGEL
;
A
#
# COMPACT_ATOMS: atom_id res chain seq x y z
N MET A 1 10.28 -19.53 31.30
CA MET A 1 9.87 -19.76 29.90
C MET A 1 10.25 -18.50 29.11
N LYS A 2 11.11 -18.61 28.09
CA LYS A 2 11.49 -17.45 27.26
C LYS A 2 10.28 -17.08 26.40
N ARG A 3 9.89 -15.80 26.35
CA ARG A 3 8.80 -15.32 25.48
C ARG A 3 9.13 -15.63 24.01
N CYS A 4 8.18 -16.22 23.29
CA CYS A 4 8.23 -16.50 21.86
C CYS A 4 8.29 -15.17 21.09
N GLN A 5 9.13 -15.06 20.06
CA GLN A 5 9.36 -13.82 19.29
C GLN A 5 8.96 -13.99 17.81
N LYS A 6 7.69 -14.30 17.57
CA LYS A 6 7.12 -14.63 16.25
C LYS A 6 7.34 -13.53 15.20
N GLU A 7 7.11 -12.28 15.58
CA GLU A 7 7.28 -11.10 14.72
C GLU A 7 8.69 -11.00 14.13
N LYS A 8 9.71 -11.46 14.87
CA LYS A 8 11.11 -11.40 14.43
C LYS A 8 11.50 -12.47 13.42
N VAL A 9 10.66 -13.47 13.20
CA VAL A 9 10.91 -14.53 12.20
C VAL A 9 11.00 -13.92 10.80
N LEU A 10 10.09 -13.01 10.45
CA LEU A 10 10.09 -12.30 9.16
C LEU A 10 11.33 -11.42 9.00
N PHE A 11 11.65 -10.59 10.00
CA PHE A 11 12.84 -9.74 9.96
C PHE A 11 14.14 -10.54 9.89
N TYR A 12 14.19 -11.71 10.53
CA TYR A 12 15.33 -12.63 10.43
C TYR A 12 15.50 -13.19 9.02
N GLN A 13 14.41 -13.62 8.39
CA GLN A 13 14.40 -14.21 7.05
C GLN A 13 14.76 -13.19 5.97
N GLU A 14 14.23 -11.97 6.06
CA GLU A 14 14.52 -10.88 5.13
C GLU A 14 15.87 -10.18 5.40
N GLY A 15 16.55 -10.55 6.49
CA GLY A 15 17.86 -9.99 6.84
C GLY A 15 17.84 -8.58 7.41
N PHE A 16 16.70 -8.12 7.94
CA PHE A 16 16.53 -6.79 8.52
C PHE A 16 17.00 -6.67 9.98
N LEU A 17 17.31 -7.78 10.65
CA LEU A 17 17.87 -7.76 12.00
C LEU A 17 19.32 -7.29 12.01
N SER A 18 19.69 -6.44 12.97
CA SER A 18 21.09 -6.12 13.24
C SER A 18 21.88 -7.36 13.65
N GLU A 19 23.21 -7.35 13.53
CA GLU A 19 24.05 -8.52 13.88
C GLU A 19 23.80 -9.03 15.31
N LYS A 20 23.70 -8.12 16.29
CA LYS A 20 23.42 -8.46 17.69
C LYS A 20 22.04 -9.10 17.87
N GLU A 21 21.04 -8.60 17.17
CA GLU A 21 19.68 -9.15 17.23
C GLU A 21 19.60 -10.49 16.53
N ARG A 22 20.32 -10.66 15.42
CA ARG A 22 20.41 -11.90 14.67
C ARG A 22 21.02 -13.02 15.52
N GLU A 23 22.11 -12.76 16.23
CA GLU A 23 22.73 -13.72 17.15
C GLU A 23 21.79 -14.07 18.31
N SER A 24 21.15 -13.07 18.92
CA SER A 24 20.17 -13.27 20.00
C SER A 24 19.00 -14.12 19.53
N PHE A 25 18.50 -13.85 18.32
CA PHE A 25 17.40 -14.58 17.72
C PHE A 25 17.80 -16.00 17.30
N GLN A 26 19.01 -16.23 16.79
CA GLN A 26 19.52 -17.59 16.56
C GLN A 26 19.61 -18.40 17.85
N ASN A 27 20.06 -17.80 18.95
CA ASN A 27 20.06 -18.44 20.26
C ASN A 27 18.64 -18.71 20.79
N HIS A 28 17.66 -17.90 20.39
CA HIS A 28 16.26 -18.17 20.68
C HIS A 28 15.73 -19.34 19.85
N LEU A 29 15.97 -19.31 18.54
CA LEU A 29 15.57 -20.34 17.58
C LEU A 29 16.08 -21.72 17.97
N SER A 30 17.29 -21.85 18.53
CA SER A 30 17.80 -23.16 18.99
C SER A 30 17.01 -23.77 20.16
N SER A 31 16.22 -22.96 20.88
CA SER A 31 15.51 -23.37 22.10
C SER A 31 13.98 -23.27 22.03
N CYS A 32 13.43 -22.66 20.98
CA CYS A 32 11.99 -22.44 20.82
C CYS A 32 11.45 -23.20 19.60
N SER A 33 10.67 -24.25 19.83
CA SER A 33 10.05 -25.06 18.78
C SER A 33 8.99 -24.30 17.97
N GLU A 34 8.31 -23.32 18.57
CA GLU A 34 7.28 -22.52 17.88
C GLU A 34 7.91 -21.64 16.81
N CYS A 35 8.94 -20.86 17.15
CA CYS A 35 9.65 -20.04 16.17
C CYS A 35 10.34 -20.88 15.08
N GLN A 36 10.84 -22.08 15.41
CA GLN A 36 11.35 -23.02 14.41
C GLN A 36 10.25 -23.48 13.44
N LYS A 37 9.05 -23.76 13.95
CA LYS A 37 7.93 -24.20 13.13
C LYS A 37 7.51 -23.09 12.16
N GLU A 38 7.39 -21.86 12.64
CA GLU A 38 7.05 -20.70 11.81
C GLU A 38 8.09 -20.42 10.72
N LEU A 39 9.38 -20.48 11.07
CA LEU A 39 10.46 -20.33 10.09
C LEU A 39 10.37 -21.38 8.98
N ASN A 40 10.12 -22.64 9.35
CA ASN A 40 9.95 -23.73 8.37
C ASN A 40 8.70 -23.54 7.48
N GLU A 41 7.60 -23.02 8.02
CA GLU A 41 6.38 -22.73 7.24
C GLU A 41 6.63 -21.62 6.21
N LEU A 42 7.34 -20.57 6.62
CA LEU A 42 7.75 -19.48 5.72
C LEU A 42 8.71 -19.95 4.61
N GLU A 43 9.70 -20.79 4.94
CA GLU A 43 10.60 -21.37 3.93
C GLU A 43 9.85 -22.24 2.91
N ARG A 44 8.87 -23.02 3.36
CA ARG A 44 8.01 -23.81 2.47
C ARG A 44 7.18 -22.91 1.55
N PHE A 45 6.59 -21.85 2.10
CA PHE A 45 5.83 -20.89 1.30
C PHE A 45 6.70 -20.23 0.22
N GLN A 46 7.91 -19.78 0.58
CA GLN A 46 8.85 -19.20 -0.38
C GLN A 46 9.28 -20.21 -1.46
N ALA A 47 9.48 -21.48 -1.11
CA ALA A 47 9.80 -22.52 -2.08
C ALA A 47 8.65 -22.76 -3.08
N LEU A 48 7.41 -22.76 -2.60
CA LEU A 48 6.22 -22.85 -3.46
C LEU A 48 6.09 -21.64 -4.39
N TRP A 49 6.34 -20.44 -3.86
CA TRP A 49 6.29 -19.20 -4.64
C TRP A 49 7.32 -19.19 -5.77
N LYS A 50 8.58 -19.56 -5.47
CA LYS A 50 9.65 -19.64 -6.47
C LYS A 50 9.33 -20.65 -7.58
N ARG A 51 8.73 -21.78 -7.23
CA ARG A 51 8.26 -22.76 -8.22
C ARG A 51 7.16 -22.19 -9.11
N ALA A 52 6.21 -21.45 -8.53
CA ALA A 52 5.14 -20.81 -9.30
C ALA A 52 5.67 -19.74 -10.27
N GLU A 53 6.74 -19.03 -9.91
CA GLU A 53 7.39 -18.03 -10.76
C GLU A 53 8.09 -18.66 -11.98
N GLU A 54 8.75 -19.81 -11.81
CA GLU A 54 9.39 -20.55 -12.91
C GLU A 54 8.38 -21.13 -13.91
N GLU A 55 7.15 -21.41 -13.48
CA GLU A 55 6.11 -21.99 -14.33
C GLU A 55 5.33 -20.95 -15.15
N ILE A 56 5.60 -19.65 -15.03
CA ILE A 56 4.92 -18.63 -15.84
C ILE A 56 5.42 -18.75 -17.29
N PRO A 57 4.61 -19.28 -18.22
CA PRO A 57 5.00 -19.33 -19.62
C PRO A 57 5.12 -17.89 -20.11
N GLU A 58 6.18 -17.60 -20.88
CA GLU A 58 6.45 -16.28 -21.46
C GLU A 58 5.13 -15.65 -21.96
N PRO A 59 4.67 -14.55 -21.34
CA PRO A 59 3.27 -14.22 -21.44
C PRO A 59 2.97 -13.79 -22.87
N HIS A 60 1.83 -14.23 -23.39
CA HIS A 60 1.19 -13.69 -24.59
C HIS A 60 1.17 -12.15 -24.63
N PHE A 61 1.35 -11.51 -23.47
CA PHE A 61 1.62 -10.08 -23.28
C PHE A 61 2.83 -9.54 -24.05
N LEU A 62 3.97 -10.26 -24.11
CA LEU A 62 5.12 -9.85 -24.93
C LEU A 62 4.80 -9.90 -26.42
N ARG A 63 4.00 -10.88 -26.85
CA ARG A 63 3.50 -10.96 -28.22
C ARG A 63 2.55 -9.80 -28.53
N LEU A 64 1.68 -9.40 -27.60
CA LEU A 64 0.85 -8.19 -27.73
C LEU A 64 1.69 -6.90 -27.83
N LEU A 65 2.71 -6.75 -27.01
CA LEU A 65 3.64 -5.59 -27.08
C LEU A 65 4.35 -5.50 -28.43
N SER A 66 4.73 -6.63 -29.02
CA SER A 66 5.34 -6.66 -30.35
C SER A 66 4.39 -6.21 -31.47
N LEU A 67 3.06 -6.36 -31.30
CA LEU A 67 2.06 -5.89 -32.25
C LEU A 67 1.88 -4.36 -32.16
N PHE A 68 1.94 -3.78 -30.95
CA PHE A 68 1.90 -2.34 -30.77
C PHE A 68 3.13 -1.63 -31.36
N GLN A 69 4.32 -2.23 -31.27
CA GLN A 69 5.52 -1.65 -31.86
C GLN A 69 5.50 -1.62 -33.40
N LYS A 70 4.85 -2.59 -34.05
CA LYS A 70 4.72 -2.63 -35.53
C LYS A 70 3.71 -1.61 -36.08
N GLY A 71 2.82 -1.07 -35.25
CA GLY A 71 1.81 -0.07 -35.64
C GLY A 71 2.30 1.38 -35.69
N VAL A 72 3.44 1.70 -35.07
CA VAL A 72 3.94 3.08 -35.00
C VAL A 72 4.78 3.39 -36.24
N LYS A 73 4.13 3.62 -37.38
CA LYS A 73 4.78 4.21 -38.55
C LYS A 73 5.33 5.59 -38.16
N LYS A 74 6.65 5.76 -38.16
CA LYS A 74 7.30 7.06 -37.91
C LYS A 74 6.71 8.10 -38.86
N PRO A 75 6.12 9.21 -38.38
CA PRO A 75 5.58 10.23 -39.26
C PRO A 75 6.73 10.84 -40.07
N ASN A 76 6.53 10.97 -41.39
CA ASN A 76 7.52 11.51 -42.32
C ASN A 76 7.98 12.92 -41.86
N PRO A 77 9.28 13.14 -41.58
CA PRO A 77 9.77 14.38 -40.95
C PRO A 77 9.78 15.61 -41.87
N GLU A 78 9.52 15.47 -43.17
CA GLU A 78 9.84 16.51 -44.16
C GLU A 78 8.96 17.78 -44.16
N ARG A 79 7.89 17.84 -43.35
CA ARG A 79 7.03 19.05 -43.24
C ARG A 79 7.02 19.72 -41.86
N ARG A 80 7.94 19.35 -40.95
CA ARG A 80 7.91 19.77 -39.53
C ARG A 80 8.52 21.14 -39.19
N GLY A 81 9.08 21.89 -40.15
CA GLY A 81 9.83 23.12 -39.85
C GLY A 81 8.96 24.28 -39.32
N ILE A 82 7.81 24.53 -39.93
CA ILE A 82 7.01 25.74 -39.65
C ILE A 82 5.90 25.47 -38.62
N TRP A 83 5.34 24.25 -38.60
CA TRP A 83 4.25 23.89 -37.68
C TRP A 83 4.70 23.84 -36.20
N ARG A 84 5.99 23.62 -35.92
CA ARG A 84 6.52 23.66 -34.56
C ARG A 84 6.45 25.06 -33.93
N LEU A 85 6.62 26.12 -34.73
CA LEU A 85 6.57 27.49 -34.21
C LEU A 85 5.14 27.94 -33.86
N VAL A 86 4.12 27.34 -34.48
CA VAL A 86 2.70 27.66 -34.21
C VAL A 86 2.09 26.73 -33.14
N LEU A 87 2.47 25.46 -33.12
CA LEU A 87 1.89 24.48 -32.18
C LEU A 87 2.42 24.60 -30.75
N ILE A 88 3.67 25.05 -30.56
CA ILE A 88 4.25 25.20 -29.21
C ILE A 88 3.49 26.22 -28.36
N PRO A 89 3.24 27.48 -28.80
CA PRO A 89 2.52 28.45 -27.98
C PRO A 89 1.06 28.05 -27.73
N ALA A 90 0.40 27.44 -28.74
CA ALA A 90 -0.97 26.94 -28.58
C ALA A 90 -1.06 25.79 -27.57
N GLY A 91 -0.09 24.87 -27.56
CA GLY A 91 -0.02 23.76 -26.62
C GLY A 91 0.21 24.22 -25.18
N VAL A 92 1.11 25.20 -24.96
CA VAL A 92 1.36 25.76 -23.63
C VAL A 92 0.12 26.50 -23.11
N LEU A 93 -0.54 27.31 -23.95
CA LEU A 93 -1.76 28.01 -23.55
C LEU A 93 -2.89 27.02 -23.21
N ALA A 94 -3.04 25.96 -23.99
CA ALA A 94 -4.03 24.90 -23.72
C ALA A 94 -3.72 24.13 -22.44
N LEU A 95 -2.45 23.85 -22.14
CA LEU A 95 -2.04 23.21 -20.88
C LEU A 95 -2.31 24.12 -19.67
N VAL A 96 -1.99 25.41 -19.78
CA VAL A 96 -2.27 26.39 -18.72
C VAL A 96 -3.78 26.51 -18.49
N LEU A 97 -4.57 26.63 -19.56
CA LEU A 97 -6.03 26.64 -19.45
C LEU A 97 -6.56 25.33 -18.88
N PHE A 98 -6.03 24.17 -19.27
CA PHE A 98 -6.42 22.88 -18.70
C PHE A 98 -6.09 22.79 -17.21
N PHE A 99 -4.97 23.35 -16.75
CA PHE A 99 -4.64 23.38 -15.32
C PHE A 99 -5.45 24.40 -14.53
N LEU A 100 -5.80 25.55 -15.11
CA LEU A 100 -6.63 26.57 -14.46
C LEU A 100 -8.12 26.19 -14.42
N PHE A 101 -8.61 25.54 -15.47
CA PHE A 101 -9.99 25.06 -15.59
C PHE A 101 -10.09 23.56 -15.29
N ARG A 102 -9.10 22.97 -14.63
CA ARG A 102 -9.18 21.57 -14.21
C ARG A 102 -10.40 21.46 -13.32
N PRO A 103 -11.49 20.78 -13.76
CA PRO A 103 -12.60 20.52 -12.86
C PRO A 103 -11.98 19.81 -11.66
N LYS A 104 -12.26 20.29 -10.45
CA LYS A 104 -11.88 19.54 -9.24
C LYS A 104 -12.32 18.11 -9.52
N PRO A 105 -11.40 17.13 -9.52
CA PRO A 105 -11.83 15.76 -9.64
C PRO A 105 -12.72 15.53 -8.42
N GLU A 106 -14.03 15.47 -8.65
CA GLU A 106 -14.89 14.66 -7.81
C GLU A 106 -14.34 13.27 -8.02
N ILE A 107 -13.40 12.91 -7.15
CA ILE A 107 -12.94 11.54 -7.01
C ILE A 107 -14.15 10.82 -6.43
N SER A 108 -15.13 10.50 -7.29
CA SER A 108 -16.04 9.41 -7.05
C SER A 108 -15.18 8.17 -7.17
N LEU A 109 -14.53 7.80 -6.06
CA LEU A 109 -13.95 6.47 -5.90
C LEU A 109 -15.06 5.48 -6.25
N PRO A 110 -14.97 4.73 -7.37
CA PRO A 110 -15.90 3.65 -7.65
C PRO A 110 -15.39 2.46 -6.85
N VAL A 111 -15.42 2.59 -5.54
CA VAL A 111 -15.19 1.49 -4.60
C VAL A 111 -16.26 1.61 -3.53
N GLU A 112 -17.52 1.51 -3.96
CA GLU A 112 -18.49 0.77 -3.17
C GLU A 112 -18.14 -0.73 -3.30
N LEU A 113 -16.96 -1.13 -2.81
CA LEU A 113 -16.88 -2.47 -2.23
C LEU A 113 -17.65 -2.34 -0.92
N SER A 114 -18.94 -2.60 -1.03
CA SER A 114 -19.86 -2.75 0.08
C SER A 114 -19.23 -3.72 1.08
N TYR A 115 -18.70 -3.18 2.17
CA TYR A 115 -18.19 -3.95 3.30
C TYR A 115 -19.21 -5.02 3.77
N TYR A 116 -20.49 -4.79 3.50
CA TYR A 116 -21.59 -5.68 3.85
C TYR A 116 -21.59 -7.00 3.06
N GLU A 117 -21.18 -7.03 1.78
CA GLU A 117 -21.16 -8.30 1.01
C GLU A 117 -20.08 -9.29 1.51
N ILE A 118 -19.00 -8.76 2.10
CA ILE A 118 -17.94 -9.58 2.70
C ILE A 118 -18.40 -10.11 4.06
N ILE A 119 -19.13 -9.29 4.85
CA ILE A 119 -19.68 -9.70 6.15
C ILE A 119 -20.80 -10.73 5.98
N GLU A 120 -21.64 -10.60 4.95
CA GLU A 120 -22.81 -11.47 4.73
C GLU A 120 -22.44 -12.89 4.29
N ASN A 121 -21.22 -13.08 3.74
CA ASN A 121 -20.68 -14.39 3.38
C ASN A 121 -19.69 -14.94 4.41
N LEU A 122 -19.44 -14.24 5.52
CA LEU A 122 -18.63 -14.78 6.60
C LEU A 122 -19.47 -15.78 7.41
N PRO A 123 -18.99 -17.02 7.62
CA PRO A 123 -19.70 -17.99 8.45
C PRO A 123 -19.91 -17.39 9.86
N SER A 124 -21.17 -17.36 10.30
CA SER A 124 -21.60 -16.69 11.55
C SER A 124 -20.93 -17.21 12.82
N GLU A 125 -20.23 -18.34 12.75
CA GLU A 125 -19.44 -18.90 13.85
C GLU A 125 -18.08 -18.19 14.05
N VAL A 126 -17.59 -17.42 13.07
CA VAL A 126 -16.28 -16.73 13.16
C VAL A 126 -16.41 -15.28 13.62
N GLY A 127 -17.62 -14.69 13.54
CA GLY A 127 -17.84 -13.26 13.81
C GLY A 127 -17.64 -12.87 15.27
N GLU A 128 -18.31 -13.54 16.22
CA GLU A 128 -18.38 -13.02 17.60
C GLU A 128 -17.09 -13.21 18.41
N GLU A 129 -16.30 -14.24 18.11
CA GLU A 129 -15.08 -14.54 18.86
C GLU A 129 -13.88 -13.76 18.32
N MET A 130 -13.80 -13.58 17.00
CA MET A 130 -12.76 -12.78 16.36
C MET A 130 -12.95 -11.28 16.57
N GLU A 131 -14.20 -10.79 16.63
CA GLU A 131 -14.50 -9.38 16.86
C GLU A 131 -14.10 -8.93 18.27
N LYS A 132 -14.29 -9.77 19.30
CA LYS A 132 -13.83 -9.46 20.66
C LYS A 132 -12.31 -9.44 20.77
N GLU A 133 -11.62 -10.41 20.18
CA GLU A 133 -10.15 -10.47 20.23
C GLU A 133 -9.50 -9.32 19.44
N LEU A 134 -10.08 -8.94 18.30
CA LEU A 134 -9.62 -7.80 17.51
C LEU A 134 -9.89 -6.46 18.21
N LEU A 135 -11.07 -6.26 18.80
CA LEU A 135 -11.38 -5.02 19.52
C LEU A 135 -10.52 -4.84 20.78
N GLU A 136 -10.19 -5.93 21.48
CA GLU A 136 -9.29 -5.87 22.64
C GLU A 136 -7.85 -5.56 22.23
N LYS A 137 -7.32 -6.19 21.17
CA LYS A 137 -5.97 -5.90 20.66
C LYS A 137 -5.84 -4.52 20.02
N LEU A 138 -6.79 -4.11 19.19
CA LEU A 138 -6.76 -2.78 18.55
C LEU A 138 -6.98 -1.66 19.57
N GLY A 139 -7.76 -1.91 20.63
CA GLY A 139 -7.92 -0.97 21.73
C GLY A 139 -6.62 -0.70 22.48
N GLU A 140 -5.78 -1.70 22.67
CA GLU A 140 -4.50 -1.54 23.39
C GLU A 140 -3.37 -0.96 22.53
N GLU A 141 -3.31 -1.28 21.23
CA GLU A 141 -2.28 -0.74 20.33
C GLU A 141 -2.55 0.73 19.94
N ILE A 142 -3.79 1.07 19.58
CA ILE A 142 -4.10 2.42 19.09
C ILE A 142 -4.01 3.47 20.20
N PHE A 143 -4.35 3.11 21.45
CA PHE A 143 -4.27 4.05 22.58
C PHE A 143 -2.84 4.28 23.09
N ASN A 144 -1.91 3.36 22.86
CA ASN A 144 -0.53 3.50 23.33
C ASN A 144 0.39 4.20 22.33
N GLU A 145 0.09 4.17 21.03
CA GLU A 145 1.00 4.71 20.02
C GLU A 145 0.63 6.11 19.50
N ILE A 146 -0.65 6.53 19.63
CA ILE A 146 -1.09 7.85 19.17
C ILE A 146 -1.24 8.80 20.36
N SER A 147 -0.14 9.46 20.73
CA SER A 147 -0.22 10.65 21.59
C SER A 147 -0.89 11.78 20.81
N TYR A 148 -2.18 11.99 21.05
CA TYR A 148 -2.95 13.10 20.48
C TYR A 148 -2.30 14.46 20.77
N GLU A 149 -1.50 14.57 21.83
CA GLU A 149 -0.75 15.78 22.16
C GLU A 149 0.36 16.08 21.14
N ALA A 150 1.05 15.05 20.64
CA ALA A 150 2.12 15.22 19.64
C ALA A 150 1.57 15.63 18.27
N LEU A 151 0.44 15.04 17.84
CA LEU A 151 -0.24 15.43 16.60
C LEU A 151 -0.81 16.85 16.66
N LEU A 152 -1.19 17.31 17.85
CA LEU A 152 -1.65 18.67 18.04
C LEU A 152 -0.48 19.66 18.10
N GLU A 153 0.72 19.31 18.54
CA GLU A 153 1.86 20.26 18.54
C GLU A 153 2.30 20.70 17.14
N ASP A 154 2.24 19.80 16.14
CA ASP A 154 2.67 20.07 14.77
C ASP A 154 1.65 20.85 13.91
N LEU A 155 0.41 21.01 14.39
CA LEU A 155 -0.61 21.77 13.67
C LEU A 155 -0.43 23.29 13.85
N ASP A 156 -0.39 24.02 12.74
CA ASP A 156 -0.25 25.48 12.77
C ASP A 156 -1.51 26.12 13.39
N LYS A 157 -1.36 27.30 14.01
CA LYS A 157 -2.41 27.89 14.85
C LYS A 157 -3.74 28.09 14.11
N LYS A 158 -3.67 28.32 12.79
CA LYS A 158 -4.85 28.47 11.92
C LYS A 158 -5.57 27.14 11.67
N GLU A 159 -4.84 26.03 11.57
CA GLU A 159 -5.42 24.70 11.32
C GLU A 159 -6.14 24.18 12.56
N LYS A 160 -5.60 24.49 13.75
CA LYS A 160 -6.28 24.23 15.03
C LYS A 160 -7.62 24.94 15.15
N GLU A 161 -7.68 26.21 14.75
CA GLU A 161 -8.94 26.98 14.79
C GLU A 161 -9.99 26.42 13.83
N VAL A 162 -9.58 25.90 12.67
CA VAL A 162 -10.50 25.27 11.70
C VAL A 162 -11.01 23.93 12.24
N LEU A 163 -10.16 23.11 12.84
CA LEU A 163 -10.55 21.84 13.46
C LEU A 163 -11.53 22.04 14.62
N ILE A 164 -11.26 23.01 15.50
CA ILE A 164 -12.15 23.34 16.63
C ILE A 164 -13.50 23.85 16.12
N LYS A 165 -13.52 24.69 15.08
CA LYS A 165 -14.79 25.16 14.47
C LYS A 165 -15.60 24.04 13.83
N GLY A 166 -14.93 23.11 13.14
CA GLY A 166 -15.58 21.94 12.53
C GLY A 166 -16.16 20.98 13.58
N LEU A 167 -15.43 20.73 14.68
CA LEU A 167 -15.89 19.85 15.76
C LEU A 167 -17.03 20.45 16.59
N LEU A 168 -17.09 21.78 16.71
CA LEU A 168 -18.17 22.49 17.41
C LEU A 168 -19.38 22.82 16.50
N GLY A 169 -19.43 22.24 15.30
CA GLY A 169 -20.60 22.35 14.41
C GLY A 169 -20.84 23.74 13.83
N GLY A 170 -19.82 24.58 13.74
CA GLY A 170 -19.92 25.87 13.05
C GLY A 170 -19.83 25.65 11.54
N GLU A 171 -20.90 25.98 10.81
CA GLU A 171 -20.91 25.99 9.35
C GLU A 171 -19.73 26.82 8.80
N LEU A 172 -18.93 26.18 7.92
CA LEU A 172 -17.76 26.76 7.24
C LEU A 172 -18.13 27.87 6.25
#